data_AF-A0A3R8ZSW4-F1
#
_entry.id   AF-A0A3R8ZSW4-F1
#
_cell.length_a   1.000
_cell.length_b   1.000
_cell.length_c   1.000
_cell.angle_alpha   90.00
_cell.angle_beta   90.00
_cell.angle_gamma   90.00
#
_symmetry.space_group_name_H-M   'P 1'
#
loop_
_entity.id
_entity.type
_entity.pdbx_description
1 polymer ?
#
loop_
_entity_poly.entity_id
_entity_poly.type
_entity_poly.pdbx_seq_one_letter_code
_entity_poly.pdbx_strand_id
1 'polypeptide(L)'
;MKIKENDGTLIDVYAIYWIKGKTYFYGLVKDYGLSVFNADKVGVVDPTMSGDFIFFEDGIFFKPLIAERILDDLVEGDPKTYKRFIEILKAEGQIEPDFY
;
A
#
# COMPACT_ATOMS: atom_id res chain seq x y z
N MET A 1 -6.55 -5.54 1.77
CA MET A 1 -6.35 -5.66 3.24
C MET A 1 -6.46 -4.27 3.79
N LYS A 2 -7.09 -4.11 4.95
CA LYS A 2 -7.28 -2.80 5.56
C LYS A 2 -6.82 -2.82 7.02
N ILE A 3 -6.04 -1.83 7.39
CA ILE A 3 -5.57 -1.59 8.75
C ILE A 3 -6.24 -0.34 9.33
N LYS A 4 -6.23 -0.25 10.65
CA LYS A 4 -6.77 0.87 11.41
C LYS A 4 -5.71 1.41 12.37
N GLU A 5 -5.46 2.71 12.29
CA GLU A 5 -4.60 3.43 13.23
C GLU A 5 -5.32 3.75 14.56
N ASN A 6 -4.54 4.21 15.54
CA ASN A 6 -5.05 4.54 16.88
C ASN A 6 -6.07 5.70 16.87
N ASP A 7 -5.97 6.62 15.91
CA ASP A 7 -6.91 7.72 15.72
C ASP A 7 -8.20 7.29 15.00
N GLY A 8 -8.26 6.03 14.55
CA GLY A 8 -9.38 5.46 13.84
C GLY A 8 -9.28 5.50 12.32
N THR A 9 -8.23 6.12 11.76
CA THR A 9 -7.99 6.20 10.32
C THR A 9 -7.87 4.81 9.71
N LEU A 10 -8.54 4.60 8.57
CA LEU A 10 -8.56 3.35 7.83
C LEU A 10 -7.64 3.43 6.61
N ILE A 11 -6.77 2.45 6.44
CA ILE A 11 -5.73 2.47 5.41
C ILE A 11 -5.72 1.15 4.66
N ASP A 12 -5.74 1.24 3.33
CA ASP A 12 -5.58 0.10 2.44
C ASP A 12 -4.10 -0.25 2.27
N VAL A 13 -3.78 -1.54 2.45
CA VAL A 13 -2.42 -2.08 2.42
C VAL A 13 -2.11 -2.64 1.04
N TYR A 14 -0.96 -2.24 0.49
CA TYR A 14 -0.46 -2.63 -0.82
C TYR A 14 0.89 -3.36 -0.78
N ALA A 15 1.51 -3.49 0.39
CA ALA A 15 2.57 -4.48 0.59
C ALA A 15 2.72 -4.86 2.06
N ILE A 16 3.27 -6.05 2.28
CA ILE A 16 3.68 -6.57 3.59
C ILE A 16 5.16 -6.93 3.45
N TYR A 17 6.01 -6.47 4.36
CA TYR A 17 7.43 -6.79 4.32
C TYR A 17 8.01 -7.01 5.71
N TRP A 18 9.11 -7.75 5.77
CA TRP A 18 9.73 -8.19 7.03
C TRP A 18 11.14 -7.65 7.18
N ILE A 19 11.42 -7.00 8.30
CA ILE A 19 12.77 -6.51 8.63
C ILE A 19 13.05 -6.81 10.10
N LYS A 20 14.17 -7.50 10.38
CA LYS A 20 14.63 -7.82 11.74
C LYS A 20 13.55 -8.51 12.60
N GLY A 21 12.81 -9.44 12.01
CA GLY A 21 11.74 -10.20 12.67
C GLY A 21 10.46 -9.40 12.95
N LYS A 22 10.34 -8.18 12.41
CA LYS A 22 9.14 -7.35 12.51
C LYS A 22 8.41 -7.31 11.17
N THR A 23 7.09 -7.21 11.25
CA THR A 23 6.21 -7.08 10.09
C THR A 23 5.81 -5.62 9.91
N TYR A 24 5.88 -5.15 8.66
CA TYR A 24 5.52 -3.81 8.27
C TYR A 24 4.55 -3.85 7.09
N PHE A 25 3.73 -2.81 6.99
CA PHE A 25 2.79 -2.61 5.89
C PHE A 25 3.14 -1.34 5.15
N TYR A 26 3.08 -1.37 3.82
CA TYR A 26 2.92 -0.17 3.02
C TYR A 26 1.44 0.10 2.82
N GLY A 27 0.96 1.18 3.42
CA GLY A 27 -0.42 1.61 3.35
C GLY A 27 -0.57 2.91 2.57
N LEU A 28 -1.64 3.05 1.80
CA LEU A 28 -1.93 4.24 0.99
C LEU A 28 -2.45 5.38 1.87
N VAL A 29 -1.69 6.47 1.93
CA VAL A 29 -2.08 7.74 2.56
C VAL A 29 -2.50 8.71 1.48
N LYS A 30 -3.71 9.26 1.64
CA LYS A 30 -4.30 10.22 0.69
C LYS A 30 -3.35 11.41 0.47
N ASP A 31 -3.17 11.78 -0.79
CA ASP A 31 -2.36 12.91 -1.27
C ASP A 31 -0.86 12.84 -0.95
N TYR A 32 -0.40 11.71 -0.40
CA TYR A 32 1.01 11.46 -0.11
C TYR A 32 1.55 10.31 -0.95
N GLY A 33 0.98 9.11 -0.85
CA GLY A 33 1.56 7.90 -1.43
C GLY A 33 1.56 6.75 -0.44
N LEU A 34 2.65 5.99 -0.37
CA LEU A 34 2.77 4.86 0.55
C LEU A 34 3.55 5.25 1.81
N SER A 35 2.95 4.96 2.96
CA SER A 35 3.58 5.12 4.26
C SER A 35 3.81 3.76 4.93
N VAL A 36 4.81 3.72 5.81
CA VAL A 36 5.17 2.54 6.58
C VAL A 36 4.37 2.47 7.88
N PHE A 37 3.68 1.36 8.08
CA PHE A 37 2.97 1.04 9.32
C PHE A 37 3.58 -0.20 9.97
N ASN A 38 3.94 -0.10 11.25
CA ASN A 38 4.37 -1.27 12.02
C ASN A 38 3.13 -2.07 12.43
N ALA A 39 3.10 -3.37 12.10
CA ALA A 39 1.99 -4.25 12.42
C ALA A 39 1.66 -4.30 13.93
N ASP A 40 2.63 -4.09 14.80
CA ASP A 40 2.44 -4.07 16.26
C ASP A 40 1.70 -2.80 16.75
N LYS A 41 1.52 -1.79 15.89
CA LYS A 41 0.96 -0.48 16.23
C LYS A 41 -0.39 -0.19 15.58
N VAL A 42 -0.90 -1.10 14.76
CA VAL A 42 -2.15 -0.94 13.99
C VAL A 42 -3.03 -2.17 14.15
N GLY A 43 -4.35 -2.00 14.05
CA GLY A 43 -5.29 -3.12 14.04
C GLY A 43 -5.59 -3.58 12.61
N VAL A 44 -5.58 -4.89 12.34
CA VAL A 44 -6.09 -5.42 11.07
C VAL A 44 -7.61 -5.53 11.15
N VAL A 45 -8.33 -4.81 10.29
CA VAL A 45 -9.80 -4.82 10.25
C VAL A 45 -10.36 -5.63 9.09
N ASP A 46 -9.59 -5.77 8.01
CA ASP A 46 -9.82 -6.73 6.94
C ASP A 46 -8.49 -7.41 6.58
N PRO A 47 -8.35 -8.73 6.84
CA PRO A 47 -7.11 -9.46 6.60
C PRO A 47 -6.89 -9.86 5.13
N THR A 48 -7.86 -9.63 4.25
CA THR A 48 -7.80 -10.15 2.87
C THR A 48 -7.11 -9.18 1.94
N MET A 49 -6.10 -9.62 1.19
CA MET A 49 -5.53 -8.82 0.08
C MET A 49 -6.16 -9.24 -1.24
N SER A 50 -6.60 -8.26 -2.02
CA SER A 50 -7.20 -8.42 -3.35
C SER A 50 -6.30 -7.76 -4.38
N GLY A 51 -6.18 -8.35 -5.57
CA GLY A 51 -5.25 -7.89 -6.62
C GLY A 51 -4.13 -8.90 -6.89
N ASP A 52 -3.23 -8.56 -7.81
CA ASP A 52 -2.08 -9.39 -8.15
C ASP A 52 -0.88 -9.00 -7.27
N PHE A 53 -0.38 -9.95 -6.46
CA PHE A 53 0.74 -9.75 -5.55
C PHE A 53 1.86 -10.72 -5.88
N ILE A 54 3.10 -10.23 -5.77
CA ILE A 54 4.30 -11.03 -5.98
C ILE A 54 5.18 -11.01 -4.74
N PHE A 55 5.92 -12.09 -4.55
CA PHE A 55 7.03 -12.09 -3.62
C PHE A 55 8.21 -11.34 -4.25
N PHE A 56 8.75 -10.36 -3.54
CA PHE A 56 9.90 -9.56 -3.95
C PHE A 56 10.75 -9.23 -2.73
N GLU A 57 12.03 -9.57 -2.79
CA GLU A 57 12.96 -9.51 -1.64
C GLU A 57 12.37 -10.22 -0.40
N ASP A 58 12.21 -9.52 0.72
CA ASP A 58 11.63 -10.03 1.97
C ASP A 58 10.21 -9.48 2.17
N GLY A 59 9.39 -9.51 1.13
CA GLY A 59 8.02 -9.01 1.19
C GLY A 59 7.10 -9.51 0.09
N ILE A 60 5.81 -9.25 0.30
CA ILE A 60 4.73 -9.46 -0.65
C ILE A 60 4.23 -8.09 -1.07
N PHE A 61 4.37 -7.76 -2.35
CA PHE A 61 4.07 -6.45 -2.91
C PHE A 61 2.98 -6.56 -3.96
N PHE A 62 2.11 -5.55 -3.98
CA PHE A 62 1.19 -5.36 -5.08
C PHE A 62 2.00 -5.16 -6.37
N LYS A 63 1.80 -6.06 -7.33
CA LYS A 63 2.70 -6.26 -8.46
C LYS A 63 3.04 -5.00 -9.25
N PRO A 64 2.11 -4.06 -9.52
CA PRO A 64 2.43 -2.82 -10.23
C PRO A 64 3.51 -1.97 -9.55
N LEU A 65 3.64 -2.02 -8.22
CA LEU A 65 4.68 -1.29 -7.49
C LEU A 65 6.09 -1.66 -7.99
N ILE A 66 6.29 -2.95 -8.25
CA ILE A 66 7.56 -3.51 -8.70
C ILE A 66 7.67 -3.46 -10.23
N ALA A 67 6.60 -3.86 -10.93
CA ALA A 67 6.60 -3.95 -12.38
C ALA A 67 6.75 -2.58 -13.06
N GLU A 68 6.14 -1.53 -12.52
CA GLU A 68 6.26 -0.16 -13.02
C GLU A 68 7.42 0.63 -12.38
N ARG A 69 8.14 0.04 -11.41
CA ARG A 69 9.25 0.67 -10.67
C ARG A 69 8.85 1.98 -10.00
N ILE A 70 7.68 2.00 -9.38
CA ILE A 70 7.08 3.20 -8.78
C ILE A 70 7.17 3.21 -7.24
N LEU A 71 7.66 2.14 -6.62
CA LEU A 71 7.68 2.00 -5.16
C LEU A 71 8.45 3.14 -4.47
N ASP A 72 9.70 3.40 -4.86
CA ASP A 72 10.56 4.38 -4.19
C ASP A 72 9.98 5.79 -4.29
N ASP A 73 9.64 6.23 -5.50
CA ASP A 73 9.04 7.55 -5.75
C ASP A 73 7.70 7.73 -4.99
N LEU A 74 6.91 6.65 -4.84
CA LEU A 74 5.63 6.69 -4.12
C LEU A 74 5.81 6.74 -2.60
N VAL A 75 6.90 6.17 -2.06
CA VAL A 75 7.28 6.30 -0.65
C VAL A 75 7.89 7.67 -0.37
N GLU A 76 8.59 8.26 -1.33
CA GLU A 76 9.11 9.63 -1.26
C GLU A 76 8.02 10.72 -1.42
N GLY A 77 6.81 10.31 -1.82
CA GLY A 77 5.65 11.19 -1.96
C GLY A 77 5.64 11.99 -3.26
N ASP A 78 6.23 11.47 -4.34
CA ASP A 78 6.21 12.12 -5.64
C ASP A 78 4.77 12.24 -6.19
N PRO A 79 4.26 13.45 -6.46
CA PRO A 79 2.88 13.65 -6.88
C PRO A 79 2.55 13.04 -8.26
N LYS A 80 3.53 12.89 -9.16
CA LYS A 80 3.28 12.29 -10.48
C LYS A 80 3.11 10.78 -10.35
N THR A 81 3.95 10.17 -9.54
CA THR A 81 3.91 8.74 -9.23
C THR A 81 2.66 8.39 -8.44
N TYR A 82 2.25 9.24 -7.49
CA TYR A 82 0.96 9.10 -6.81
C TYR A 82 -0.21 9.05 -7.80
N LYS A 83 -0.29 10.02 -8.71
CA LYS A 83 -1.35 10.04 -9.75
C LYS A 83 -1.33 8.78 -10.60
N ARG A 84 -0.14 8.33 -11.03
CA ARG A 84 0.04 7.10 -11.79
C ARG A 84 -0.46 5.88 -11.00
N PHE A 85 -0.14 5.80 -9.70
CA PHE A 85 -0.59 4.71 -8.85
C PHE A 85 -2.11 4.68 -8.71
N ILE A 86 -2.76 5.84 -8.53
CA ILE A 86 -4.23 5.93 -8.50
C ILE A 86 -4.86 5.45 -9.82
N GLU A 87 -4.27 5.80 -10.98
CA GLU A 87 -4.74 5.30 -12.28
C GLU A 87 -4.67 3.77 -12.38
N ILE A 88 -3.59 3.16 -11.91
CA ILE A 88 -3.42 1.70 -11.86
C ILE A 88 -4.51 1.07 -10.98
N LEU A 89 -4.71 1.59 -9.78
CA LEU A 89 -5.72 1.08 -8.86
C LEU A 89 -7.14 1.15 -9.43
N LYS A 90 -7.46 2.23 -10.14
CA LYS A 90 -8.75 2.37 -10.86
C LYS A 90 -8.87 1.34 -11.99
N ALA A 91 -7.82 1.15 -12.78
CA ALA A 91 -7.81 0.19 -13.89
C ALA A 91 -7.95 -1.27 -13.41
N GLU A 92 -7.41 -1.60 -12.24
CA GLU A 92 -7.50 -2.93 -11.63
C GLU A 92 -8.73 -3.11 -10.71
N GLY A 93 -9.61 -2.11 -10.62
CA GLY A 93 -10.81 -2.16 -9.79
C GLY A 93 -10.53 -2.27 -8.29
N GLN A 94 -9.35 -1.83 -7.84
CA GLN A 94 -8.95 -1.83 -6.43
C GLN A 94 -9.53 -0.66 -5.65
N ILE A 95 -9.86 0.44 -6.33
CA ILE A 95 -10.51 1.61 -5.76
C ILE A 95 -11.66 2.07 -6.65
N GLU A 96 -12.62 2.79 -6.07
CA GLU A 96 -13.72 3.36 -6.83
C GLU A 96 -13.19 4.38 -7.87
N PRO A 97 -13.80 4.44 -9.07
CA PRO A 97 -13.40 5.40 -10.12
C PRO A 97 -13.40 6.86 -9.65
N ASP A 98 -14.27 7.20 -8.69
CA ASP A 98 -14.44 8.56 -8.15
C ASP A 98 -13.52 8.86 -6.95
N PHE A 99 -12.54 7.99 -6.65
CA PHE A 99 -11.50 8.27 -5.66
C PHE A 99 -10.63 9.45 -6.14
N TYR A 100 -10.78 10.61 -5.48
CA TYR A 100 -10.02 11.86 -5.67
C TYR A 100 -9.49 12.41 -4.34
#